data_AF-A0A9E4EHH8-F1
#
_entry.id   AF-A0A9E4EHH8-F1
#
_cell.length_a   1.000
_cell.length_b   1.000
_cell.length_c   1.000
_cell.angle_alpha   90.00
_cell.angle_beta   90.00
_cell.angle_gamma   90.00
#
_symmetry.space_group_name_H-M   'P 1'
#
loop_
_entity.id
_entity.type
_entity.pdbx_description
1 polymer ?
#
loop_
_entity_poly.entity_id
_entity_poly.type
_entity_poly.pdbx_seq_one_letter_code
_entity_poly.pdbx_strand_id
1 'polypeptide(L)'
;MPFKTFTVGSHVPLRFERYARLSHPGEDGWLPRRVAVPLKPILLRHTPSGTSCWFGVWRGWGLTYQPDVPKTIYVDTGFREWDLFKGCLDVMDRGFFLGLDVGANLVWPDDRSWFVATDIDLDRTYVGCSRNLLSDLLIECRLDAVEVRADDSSVVARTTTRRNE
;
A
#
# COMPACT_ATOMS: atom_id res chain seq x y z
N MET A 1 -19.13 -10.19 16.50
CA MET A 1 -19.16 -8.81 15.98
C MET A 1 -18.99 -8.89 14.46
N PRO A 2 -19.99 -8.56 13.63
CA PRO A 2 -19.89 -8.77 12.19
C PRO A 2 -19.15 -7.57 11.58
N PHE A 3 -17.91 -7.77 11.14
CA PHE A 3 -17.19 -6.75 10.41
C PHE A 3 -17.88 -6.55 9.06
N LYS A 4 -18.42 -5.35 8.85
CA LYS A 4 -18.99 -4.91 7.58
C LYS A 4 -17.96 -5.09 6.49
N THR A 5 -18.39 -5.63 5.36
CA THR A 5 -17.61 -5.95 4.17
C THR A 5 -16.67 -4.81 3.79
N PHE A 6 -15.36 -5.00 3.94
CA PHE A 6 -14.37 -4.10 3.36
C PHE A 6 -14.31 -4.37 1.84
N THR A 7 -14.30 -3.31 1.04
CA THR A 7 -14.13 -3.38 -0.42
C THR A 7 -12.79 -2.79 -0.81
N VAL A 8 -12.31 -3.03 -2.02
CA VAL A 8 -11.08 -2.38 -2.52
C VAL A 8 -11.14 -0.86 -2.34
N GLY A 9 -12.30 -0.26 -2.63
CA GLY A 9 -12.57 1.17 -2.50
C GLY A 9 -12.56 1.74 -1.08
N SER A 10 -12.54 0.89 -0.03
CA SER A 10 -12.34 1.39 1.34
C SER A 10 -10.87 1.64 1.68
N HIS A 11 -9.93 1.05 0.93
CA HIS A 11 -8.49 1.20 1.16
C HIS A 11 -7.84 2.18 0.17
N VAL A 12 -8.43 2.34 -1.02
CA VAL A 12 -7.93 3.22 -2.08
C VAL A 12 -9.04 4.20 -2.50
N PRO A 13 -8.75 5.50 -2.68
CA PRO A 13 -9.75 6.47 -3.10
C PRO A 13 -10.49 6.08 -4.40
N LEU A 14 -11.82 6.22 -4.42
CA LEU A 14 -12.72 5.86 -5.54
C LEU A 14 -12.65 6.78 -6.78
N ARG A 15 -11.47 7.32 -7.09
CA ARG A 15 -11.25 8.31 -8.15
C ARG A 15 -10.33 7.83 -9.27
N PHE A 16 -9.76 6.64 -9.13
CA PHE A 16 -8.84 6.09 -10.12
C PHE A 16 -9.58 5.36 -11.22
N GLU A 17 -8.99 5.36 -12.40
CA GLU A 17 -9.52 4.67 -13.56
C GLU A 17 -9.50 3.15 -13.39
N ARG A 18 -8.47 2.64 -12.70
CA ARG A 18 -8.20 1.22 -12.50
C ARG A 18 -7.67 0.92 -11.11
N TYR A 19 -7.87 -0.32 -10.70
CA TYR A 19 -7.41 -0.84 -9.43
C TYR A 19 -6.68 -2.17 -9.65
N ALA A 20 -5.53 -2.32 -9.01
CA ALA A 20 -4.79 -3.58 -8.96
C ALA A 20 -4.73 -4.08 -7.52
N ARG A 21 -4.70 -5.40 -7.36
CA ARG A 21 -4.31 -6.08 -6.11
C ARG A 21 -2.99 -6.79 -6.33
N LEU A 22 -2.04 -6.57 -5.45
CA LEU A 22 -0.75 -7.25 -5.37
C LEU A 22 -0.79 -8.18 -4.16
N SER A 23 -0.78 -9.50 -4.37
CA SER A 23 -0.80 -10.44 -3.25
C SER A 23 0.60 -10.58 -2.64
N HIS A 24 0.68 -10.67 -1.32
CA HIS A 24 1.93 -10.89 -0.59
C HIS A 24 1.66 -11.69 0.69
N PRO A 25 1.25 -12.97 0.58
CA PRO A 25 0.89 -13.78 1.74
C PRO A 25 2.01 -13.88 2.79
N GLY A 26 1.62 -13.83 4.07
CA GLY A 26 2.53 -14.01 5.21
C GLY A 26 3.34 -12.77 5.61
N GLU A 27 3.13 -11.62 4.98
CA GLU A 27 3.64 -10.31 5.43
C GLU A 27 2.47 -9.34 5.57
N ASP A 28 1.83 -9.37 6.74
CA ASP A 28 0.58 -8.66 6.94
C ASP A 28 0.85 -7.25 7.47
N GLY A 29 0.19 -6.28 6.86
CA GLY A 29 -0.07 -5.01 7.52
C GLY A 29 0.86 -3.84 7.21
N TRP A 30 1.85 -4.03 6.35
CA TRP A 30 2.64 -2.95 5.74
C TRP A 30 2.99 -3.32 4.31
N LEU A 31 3.42 -2.34 3.49
CA LEU A 31 3.94 -2.64 2.17
C LEU A 31 5.28 -3.39 2.30
N PRO A 32 5.36 -4.69 1.97
CA PRO A 32 6.58 -5.42 2.22
C PRO A 32 7.66 -5.07 1.21
N ARG A 33 8.93 -5.14 1.63
CA ARG A 33 10.07 -4.74 0.79
C ARG A 33 10.14 -5.54 -0.52
N ARG A 34 9.77 -6.83 -0.50
CA ARG A 34 9.68 -7.68 -1.70
C ARG A 34 8.69 -7.17 -2.75
N VAL A 35 7.66 -6.43 -2.33
CA VAL A 35 6.66 -5.80 -3.22
C VAL A 35 7.11 -4.39 -3.58
N ALA A 36 7.62 -3.63 -2.60
CA ALA A 36 8.08 -2.25 -2.81
C ALA A 36 9.21 -2.14 -3.85
N VAL A 37 10.20 -3.04 -3.80
CA VAL A 37 11.36 -3.04 -4.71
C VAL A 37 10.96 -3.16 -6.19
N PRO A 38 10.17 -4.15 -6.63
CA PRO A 38 9.71 -4.23 -8.03
C PRO A 38 8.64 -3.19 -8.39
N LEU A 39 7.81 -2.75 -7.43
CA LEU A 39 6.76 -1.75 -7.67
C LEU A 39 7.32 -0.34 -7.92
N LYS A 40 8.34 0.06 -7.16
CA LYS A 40 8.96 1.40 -7.24
C LYS A 40 9.34 1.85 -8.67
N PRO A 41 10.09 1.08 -9.48
CA PRO A 41 10.45 1.51 -10.84
C PRO A 41 9.25 1.62 -11.78
N ILE A 42 8.14 0.91 -11.52
CA ILE A 42 6.89 1.08 -12.27
C ILE A 42 6.28 2.43 -11.90
N LEU A 43 6.10 2.70 -10.61
CA LEU A 43 5.52 3.97 -10.14
C LEU A 43 6.35 5.18 -10.57
N LEU A 44 7.69 5.09 -10.54
CA LEU A 44 8.59 6.15 -11.02
C LEU A 44 8.32 6.53 -12.49
N ARG A 45 8.07 5.55 -13.37
CA ARG A 45 7.75 5.81 -14.79
C ARG A 45 6.44 6.55 -14.99
N HIS A 46 5.51 6.42 -14.04
CA HIS A 46 4.20 7.07 -14.04
C HIS A 46 4.13 8.27 -13.10
N THR A 47 5.28 8.74 -12.61
CA THR A 47 5.39 9.92 -11.74
C THR A 47 6.12 11.03 -12.48
N PRO A 48 5.58 12.26 -12.58
CA PRO A 48 6.29 13.35 -13.22
C PRO A 48 7.62 13.64 -12.52
N SER A 49 8.63 14.03 -13.30
CA SER A 49 9.97 14.34 -12.79
C SER A 49 9.90 15.44 -11.72
N GLY A 50 10.56 15.20 -10.58
CA GLY A 50 10.61 16.16 -9.47
C GLY A 50 9.38 16.14 -8.55
N THR A 51 8.36 15.32 -8.83
CA THR A 51 7.20 15.17 -7.96
C THR A 51 7.58 14.44 -6.67
N SER A 52 7.33 15.10 -5.54
CA SER A 52 7.47 14.48 -4.22
C SER A 52 6.33 13.51 -3.95
N CYS A 53 6.61 12.49 -3.14
CA CYS A 53 5.63 11.54 -2.65
C CYS A 53 5.34 11.75 -1.17
N TRP A 54 4.09 11.47 -0.83
CA TRP A 54 3.62 11.28 0.53
C TRP A 54 3.63 9.82 0.86
N PHE A 55 3.82 9.56 2.13
CA PHE A 55 3.82 8.25 2.70
C PHE A 55 3.07 8.33 4.03
N GLY A 56 2.22 7.34 4.29
CA GLY A 56 1.49 7.20 5.53
C GLY A 56 1.88 5.93 6.24
N VAL A 57 2.20 6.04 7.51
CA VAL A 57 2.47 4.91 8.41
C VAL A 57 1.43 4.92 9.52
N TRP A 58 0.88 3.74 9.84
CA TRP A 58 -0.13 3.63 10.89
C TRP A 58 0.50 3.92 12.25
N ARG A 59 -0.06 4.90 12.97
CA ARG A 59 0.47 5.35 14.26
C ARG A 59 0.30 4.31 15.38
N GLY A 60 -0.69 3.43 15.25
CA GLY A 60 -1.10 2.50 16.31
C GLY A 60 -0.05 1.47 16.73
N TRP A 61 1.05 1.31 15.99
CA TRP A 61 2.13 0.39 16.37
C TRP A 61 2.95 0.85 17.59
N GLY A 62 3.01 2.16 17.89
CA GLY A 62 3.77 2.67 19.03
C GLY A 62 5.29 2.45 18.94
N LEU A 63 5.82 2.24 17.73
CA LEU A 63 7.23 1.96 17.46
C LEU A 63 8.06 3.25 17.32
N THR A 64 9.37 3.13 17.51
CA THR A 64 10.30 4.26 17.34
C THR A 64 10.74 4.39 15.89
N TYR A 65 10.49 5.55 15.28
CA TYR A 65 10.91 5.85 13.90
C TYR A 65 12.43 5.95 13.78
N GLN A 66 12.95 5.71 12.57
CA GLN A 66 14.35 6.02 12.27
C GLN A 66 14.63 7.53 12.41
N PRO A 67 15.85 7.95 12.82
CA PRO A 67 16.16 9.36 13.08
C PRO A 67 16.02 10.29 11.87
N ASP A 68 16.13 9.74 10.65
CA ASP A 68 16.04 10.46 9.39
C ASP A 68 14.61 10.59 8.84
N VAL A 69 13.61 9.98 9.48
CA VAL A 69 12.19 10.14 9.11
C VAL A 69 11.70 11.50 9.63
N PRO A 70 11.36 12.46 8.74
CA PRO A 70 10.99 13.80 9.14
C PRO A 70 9.69 13.85 9.95
N LYS A 71 9.60 14.82 10.87
CA LYS A 71 8.44 15.02 11.77
C LYS A 71 7.13 15.21 10.99
N THR A 72 6.07 14.62 11.52
CA THR A 72 4.89 14.16 10.79
C THR A 72 3.74 15.17 10.73
N ILE A 73 2.87 15.04 9.72
CA ILE A 73 1.51 15.58 9.76
C ILE A 73 0.58 14.48 10.25
N TYR A 74 -0.18 14.75 11.32
CA TYR A 74 -1.21 13.86 11.84
C TYR A 74 -2.47 13.94 10.99
N VAL A 75 -2.97 12.78 10.56
CA VAL A 75 -4.28 12.68 9.89
C VAL A 75 -5.12 11.60 10.55
N ASP A 76 -6.24 12.00 11.13
CA ASP A 76 -7.32 11.11 11.55
C ASP A 76 -8.33 10.95 10.40
N THR A 77 -8.58 9.71 10.00
CA THR A 77 -9.56 9.38 8.96
C THR A 77 -10.90 8.90 9.55
N GLY A 78 -11.05 8.90 10.88
CA GLY A 78 -12.17 8.31 11.62
C GLY A 78 -12.09 6.79 11.76
N PHE A 79 -11.23 6.13 10.98
CA PHE A 79 -10.95 4.70 11.07
C PHE A 79 -9.53 4.41 11.54
N ARG A 80 -8.56 5.20 11.06
CA ARG A 80 -7.14 5.10 11.44
C ARG A 80 -6.46 6.46 11.53
N GLU A 81 -5.50 6.50 12.42
CA GLU A 81 -4.57 7.60 12.61
C GLU A 81 -3.27 7.31 11.85
N TRP A 82 -2.87 8.28 11.03
CA TRP A 82 -1.70 8.18 10.17
C TRP A 82 -0.68 9.25 10.52
N ASP A 83 0.58 8.83 10.62
CA ASP A 83 1.71 9.72 10.57
C ASP A 83 2.13 9.87 9.10
N LEU A 84 2.03 11.10 8.57
CA LEU A 84 2.41 11.40 7.19
C LEU A 84 3.79 12.05 7.10
N PHE A 85 4.57 11.60 6.13
CA PHE A 85 5.86 12.18 5.77
C PHE A 85 5.96 12.35 4.26
N LYS A 86 6.77 13.32 3.85
CA LYS A 86 6.96 13.70 2.45
C LYS A 86 8.42 13.51 2.06
N GLY A 87 8.66 12.92 0.89
CA GLY A 87 10.01 12.64 0.40
C GLY A 87 10.06 12.15 -1.03
N CYS A 88 11.26 11.78 -1.49
CA CYS A 88 11.46 11.14 -2.78
C CYS A 88 10.86 9.72 -2.79
N LEU A 89 10.32 9.27 -3.92
CA LEU A 89 9.80 7.90 -4.07
C LEU A 89 10.87 6.82 -3.78
N ASP A 90 12.16 7.17 -3.87
CA ASP A 90 13.29 6.29 -3.56
C ASP A 90 13.31 5.73 -2.13
N VAL A 91 12.52 6.30 -1.21
CA VAL A 91 12.42 5.80 0.17
C VAL A 91 11.34 4.74 0.35
N MET A 92 10.53 4.45 -0.68
CA MET A 92 9.39 3.52 -0.62
C MET A 92 9.74 2.09 -0.20
N ASP A 93 10.95 1.63 -0.50
CA ASP A 93 11.44 0.28 -0.23
C ASP A 93 12.32 0.18 1.04
N ARG A 94 12.19 1.15 1.94
CA ARG A 94 12.89 1.20 3.23
C ARG A 94 11.92 0.95 4.39
N GLY A 95 12.44 0.38 5.48
CA GLY A 95 11.73 0.33 6.76
C GLY A 95 11.69 1.69 7.46
N PHE A 96 10.59 2.02 8.12
CA PHE A 96 10.41 3.31 8.81
C PHE A 96 10.75 3.29 10.30
N PHE A 97 10.91 2.11 10.89
CA PHE A 97 11.15 1.94 12.32
C PHE A 97 12.54 1.41 12.62
N LEU A 98 13.07 1.83 13.77
CA LEU A 98 14.41 1.44 14.20
C LEU A 98 14.51 -0.08 14.37
N GLY A 99 15.40 -0.70 13.58
CA GLY A 99 15.67 -2.14 13.63
C GLY A 99 14.61 -3.04 12.98
N LEU A 100 13.63 -2.48 12.25
CA LEU A 100 12.54 -3.23 11.62
C LEU A 100 12.35 -2.83 10.15
N ASP A 101 12.14 -3.83 9.28
CA ASP A 101 11.87 -3.63 7.85
C ASP A 101 10.36 -3.47 7.56
N VAL A 102 9.73 -2.53 8.28
CA VAL A 102 8.30 -2.22 8.16
C VAL A 102 8.15 -0.98 7.28
N GLY A 103 7.65 -1.20 6.06
CA GLY A 103 7.41 -0.17 5.05
C GLY A 103 6.20 0.72 5.34
N ALA A 104 5.96 1.69 4.47
CA ALA A 104 4.79 2.55 4.56
C ALA A 104 3.49 1.77 4.25
N ASN A 105 2.39 2.14 4.87
CA ASN A 105 1.06 1.61 4.55
C ASN A 105 0.49 2.29 3.31
N LEU A 106 0.64 3.60 3.24
CA LEU A 106 0.08 4.44 2.18
C LEU A 106 1.22 5.11 1.43
N VAL A 107 1.13 5.20 0.11
CA VAL A 107 2.08 5.97 -0.72
C VAL A 107 1.33 6.64 -1.87
N TRP A 108 1.57 7.94 -2.11
CA TRP A 108 1.02 8.64 -3.27
C TRP A 108 1.84 9.88 -3.65
N PRO A 109 1.88 10.28 -4.93
CA PRO A 109 2.56 11.48 -5.38
C PRO A 109 1.73 12.75 -5.11
N ASP A 110 2.36 13.91 -4.99
CA ASP A 110 1.70 15.22 -4.83
C ASP A 110 0.65 15.49 -5.91
N ASP A 111 0.93 15.07 -7.15
CA ASP A 111 0.03 15.22 -8.30
C ASP A 111 -1.14 14.23 -8.29
N ARG A 112 -1.14 13.31 -7.31
CA ARG A 112 -2.23 12.39 -7.03
C ARG A 112 -2.55 11.42 -8.18
N SER A 113 -1.60 11.18 -9.08
CA SER A 113 -1.72 10.33 -10.28
C SER A 113 -1.93 8.84 -9.99
N TRP A 114 -1.46 8.34 -8.84
CA TRP A 114 -1.68 6.97 -8.36
C TRP A 114 -1.77 6.94 -6.82
N PHE A 115 -2.16 5.80 -6.25
CA PHE A 115 -2.19 5.60 -4.80
C PHE A 115 -1.96 4.13 -4.45
N VAL A 116 -1.06 3.87 -3.51
CA VAL A 116 -0.75 2.54 -2.99
C VAL A 116 -1.27 2.44 -1.56
N ALA A 117 -1.94 1.34 -1.23
CA ALA A 117 -2.48 1.08 0.10
C ALA A 117 -2.23 -0.38 0.52
N THR A 118 -1.58 -0.56 1.66
CA THR A 118 -1.52 -1.82 2.39
C THR A 118 -2.08 -1.60 3.77
N ASP A 119 -3.24 -2.19 4.00
CA ASP A 119 -3.96 -2.08 5.26
C ASP A 119 -3.36 -3.03 6.31
N ILE A 120 -3.35 -2.65 7.59
CA ILE A 120 -2.76 -3.45 8.69
C ILE A 120 -3.32 -4.86 8.82
N ASP A 121 -4.55 -5.08 8.33
CA ASP A 121 -5.26 -6.36 8.42
C ASP A 121 -5.14 -7.19 7.13
N LEU A 122 -4.34 -6.73 6.15
CA LEU A 122 -4.24 -7.32 4.82
C LEU A 122 -2.84 -7.85 4.51
N ASP A 123 -2.83 -9.01 3.85
CA ASP A 123 -1.69 -9.68 3.21
C ASP A 123 -1.56 -9.30 1.72
N ARG A 124 -2.09 -8.11 1.38
CA ARG A 124 -2.26 -7.64 0.01
C ARG A 124 -2.24 -6.12 -0.06
N THR A 125 -1.65 -5.63 -1.14
CA THR A 125 -1.54 -4.21 -1.45
C THR A 125 -2.49 -3.86 -2.59
N TYR A 126 -3.20 -2.75 -2.47
CA TYR A 126 -4.02 -2.20 -3.55
C TYR A 126 -3.35 -1.00 -4.19
N VAL A 127 -3.51 -0.88 -5.50
CA VAL A 127 -3.01 0.26 -6.28
C VAL A 127 -4.14 0.86 -7.09
N GLY A 128 -4.49 2.11 -6.81
CA GLY A 128 -5.36 2.92 -7.66
C GLY A 128 -4.51 3.67 -8.68
N CYS A 129 -4.83 3.53 -9.97
CA CYS A 129 -3.97 4.01 -11.04
C CYS A 129 -4.69 4.26 -12.38
N SER A 130 -3.93 4.70 -13.38
CA SER A 130 -4.35 4.77 -14.79
C SER A 130 -4.30 3.40 -15.45
N ARG A 131 -4.94 3.24 -16.63
CA ARG A 131 -4.79 2.00 -17.42
C ARG A 131 -3.34 1.66 -17.78
N ASN A 132 -2.53 2.65 -18.14
CA ASN A 132 -1.15 2.39 -18.57
C ASN A 132 -0.31 1.85 -17.40
N LEU A 133 -0.50 2.41 -16.21
CA LEU A 133 0.17 1.93 -15.01
C LEU A 133 -0.33 0.53 -14.64
N LEU A 134 -1.64 0.26 -14.72
CA LEU A 134 -2.18 -1.10 -14.52
C LEU A 134 -1.53 -2.11 -15.47
N SER A 135 -1.43 -1.80 -16.77
CA SER A 135 -0.80 -2.69 -17.75
C SER A 135 0.63 -3.04 -17.37
N ASP A 136 1.41 -2.06 -16.90
CA ASP A 136 2.79 -2.30 -16.45
C ASP A 136 2.86 -3.16 -15.17
N LEU A 137 1.87 -3.03 -14.27
CA LEU A 137 1.78 -3.89 -13.08
C LEU A 137 1.51 -5.35 -13.46
N LEU A 138 0.58 -5.58 -14.39
CA LEU A 138 0.14 -6.93 -14.78
C LEU A 138 1.21 -7.74 -15.51
N ILE A 139 2.21 -7.07 -16.11
CA ILE A 139 3.31 -7.74 -16.82
C ILE A 139 4.59 -7.91 -15.97
N GLU A 140 4.66 -7.28 -14.79
CA GLU A 140 5.81 -7.42 -13.88
C GLU A 140 5.71 -8.76 -13.13
N CYS A 141 6.47 -9.76 -13.58
CA CYS A 141 6.41 -11.12 -13.04
C CYS A 141 6.82 -11.25 -11.57
N ARG A 142 7.52 -10.25 -11.00
CA ARG A 142 7.84 -10.22 -9.56
C ARG A 142 6.67 -9.77 -8.69
N LEU A 143 5.59 -9.25 -9.30
CA LEU A 143 4.37 -8.84 -8.63
C LEU A 143 3.26 -9.84 -8.97
N ASP A 144 2.62 -10.42 -7.95
CA ASP A 144 1.38 -11.17 -8.13
C ASP A 144 0.21 -10.18 -8.28
N ALA A 145 0.18 -9.51 -9.44
CA ALA A 145 -0.76 -8.44 -9.75
C ALA A 145 -1.98 -8.96 -10.50
N VAL A 146 -3.17 -8.59 -10.03
CA VAL A 146 -4.43 -8.81 -10.73
C VAL A 146 -5.25 -7.54 -10.79
N GLU A 147 -5.96 -7.30 -11.89
CA GLU A 147 -6.96 -6.24 -11.96
C GLU A 147 -8.14 -6.61 -11.06
N VAL A 148 -8.61 -5.63 -10.29
CA VAL A 148 -9.77 -5.75 -9.41
C VAL A 148 -10.69 -4.56 -9.64
N ARG A 149 -11.95 -4.72 -9.26
CA ARG A 149 -12.93 -3.64 -9.24
C ARG A 149 -12.96 -2.97 -7.88
N ALA A 150 -13.33 -1.70 -7.85
CA ALA A 150 -13.43 -0.95 -6.59
C ALA A 150 -14.50 -1.50 -5.62
N ASP A 151 -15.52 -2.15 -6.17
CA ASP A 151 -16.61 -2.81 -5.45
C ASP A 151 -16.30 -4.27 -5.07
N ASP A 152 -15.15 -4.82 -5.50
CA ASP A 152 -14.72 -6.16 -5.10
C ASP A 152 -14.49 -6.19 -3.59
N SER A 153 -14.89 -7.29 -2.95
CA SER A 153 -14.61 -7.49 -1.54
C SER A 153 -13.11 -7.64 -1.32
N SER A 154 -12.57 -6.90 -0.37
CA SER A 154 -11.17 -7.02 0.03
C SER A 154 -10.94 -8.21 0.97
N VAL A 155 -11.98 -8.98 1.31
CA VAL A 155 -11.92 -10.21 2.10
C VAL A 155 -11.93 -11.42 1.17
N VAL A 156 -10.79 -12.05 0.96
CA VAL A 156 -10.76 -13.42 0.42
C VAL A 156 -10.97 -14.38 1.59
N ALA A 157 -11.92 -15.31 1.46
CA ALA A 157 -12.21 -16.33 2.46
C ALA A 157 -10.90 -16.99 2.90
N ARG A 158 -10.60 -16.97 4.21
CA ARG A 158 -9.54 -17.80 4.79
C ARG A 158 -9.77 -19.23 4.29
N THR A 159 -8.91 -19.73 3.41
CA THR A 159 -8.94 -21.15 3.04
C THR A 159 -8.76 -21.91 4.34
N THR A 160 -9.85 -22.49 4.82
CA THR A 160 -9.85 -23.36 5.97
C THR A 160 -9.14 -24.62 5.49
N THR A 161 -7.82 -24.67 5.61
CA THR A 161 -7.11 -25.94 5.59
C THR A 161 -7.54 -26.66 6.85
N ARG A 162 -8.64 -27.41 6.76
CA ARG A 162 -8.89 -28.52 7.69
C ARG A 162 -7.71 -29.47 7.49
N ARG A 163 -6.73 -29.39 8.38
CA ARG A 163 -5.81 -30.51 8.60
C ARG A 163 -6.58 -31.51 9.46
N ASN A 164 -7.30 -32.40 8.79
CA ASN A 164 -7.58 -33.71 9.36
C ASN A 164 -6.30 -34.52 9.14
N GLU A 165 -5.61 -34.83 10.23
CA GLU A 165 -5.01 -36.13 10.57
C GLU A 165 -4.25 -35.98 11.90
#